data_AF-B0NHP6-F1
#
_entry.id   AF-B0NHP6-F1
#
_cell.length_a   1.000
_cell.length_b   1.000
_cell.length_c   1.000
_cell.angle_alpha   90.00
_cell.angle_beta   90.00
_cell.angle_gamma   90.00
#
_symmetry.space_group_name_H-M   'P 1'
#
loop_
_entity.id
_entity.type
_entity.pdbx_description
1 polymer ?
#
loop_
_entity_poly.entity_id
_entity_poly.type
_entity_poly.pdbx_seq_one_letter_code
_entity_poly.pdbx_strand_id
1 'polypeptide(L)'
;MKRELGIARCGLACCLCSENCSGCNSGECPDKEWCENRKCSLSKSIEHCYECEEECRKGLLAKIKPYGFTAFVKKYGEKELLDCLERNEANGIVYHRNGITGDYDDFDDVETLIDFIKTGKK
;
A
#
# COMPACT_ATOMS: atom_id res chain seq x y z
N MET A 1 -6.10 -3.30 -12.30
CA MET A 1 -4.91 -3.37 -11.46
C MET A 1 -3.72 -3.66 -12.36
N LYS A 2 -2.61 -2.94 -12.18
CA LYS A 2 -1.32 -3.19 -12.86
C LYS A 2 -0.43 -3.97 -11.90
N ARG A 3 -0.58 -5.31 -11.89
CA ARG A 3 0.03 -6.19 -10.88
C ARG A 3 1.54 -6.03 -10.79
N GLU A 4 2.19 -5.81 -11.92
CA GLU A 4 3.63 -5.58 -12.06
C GLU A 4 4.16 -4.36 -11.29
N LEU A 5 3.30 -3.39 -10.95
CA LEU A 5 3.70 -2.24 -10.14
C LEU A 5 3.74 -2.52 -8.63
N GLY A 6 3.10 -3.62 -8.19
CA GLY A 6 3.15 -4.12 -6.82
C GLY A 6 2.80 -3.09 -5.73
N ILE A 7 3.41 -3.29 -4.57
CA ILE A 7 3.31 -2.40 -3.41
C ILE A 7 4.54 -1.48 -3.34
N ALA A 8 4.32 -0.20 -3.11
CA ALA A 8 5.37 0.78 -2.94
C ALA A 8 6.20 0.53 -1.67
N ARG A 9 7.41 1.07 -1.64
CA ARG A 9 8.28 1.02 -0.44
C ARG A 9 7.60 1.55 0.82
N CYS A 10 6.74 2.58 0.65
CA CYS A 10 5.99 3.23 1.71
C CYS A 10 4.68 2.53 2.10
N GLY A 11 4.37 1.36 1.52
CA GLY A 11 3.16 0.59 1.83
C GLY A 11 1.93 0.95 1.00
N LEU A 12 2.00 1.91 0.05
CA LEU A 12 0.89 2.20 -0.86
C LEU A 12 0.78 1.19 -2.00
N ALA A 13 -0.42 0.93 -2.51
CA ALA A 13 -0.63 0.03 -3.65
C ALA A 13 -0.44 0.75 -4.99
N CYS A 14 0.78 0.77 -5.54
CA CYS A 14 1.05 1.31 -6.87
C CYS A 14 0.25 0.57 -7.96
N CYS A 15 0.01 -0.73 -7.76
CA CYS A 15 -0.79 -1.57 -8.66
C CYS A 15 -2.25 -1.11 -8.85
N LEU A 16 -2.81 -0.33 -7.92
CA LEU A 16 -4.18 0.21 -8.01
C LEU A 16 -4.22 1.71 -8.35
N CYS A 17 -3.07 2.36 -8.54
CA CYS A 17 -3.03 3.79 -8.78
C CYS A 17 -3.44 4.15 -10.21
N SER A 18 -4.46 5.00 -10.36
CA SER A 18 -4.94 5.53 -11.63
C SER A 18 -4.17 6.76 -12.13
N GLU A 19 -3.40 7.42 -11.25
CA GLU A 19 -2.72 8.69 -11.52
C GLU A 19 -1.36 8.47 -12.20
N ASN A 20 -1.35 8.10 -13.49
CA ASN A 20 -0.14 7.91 -14.32
C ASN A 20 1.09 7.36 -13.57
N CYS A 21 0.85 6.36 -12.71
CA CYS A 21 1.85 5.84 -11.81
C CYS A 21 2.75 4.83 -12.55
N SER A 22 4.05 5.07 -12.53
CA SER A 22 5.11 4.17 -13.03
C SER A 22 5.59 3.17 -11.98
N GLY A 23 5.03 3.21 -10.76
CA GLY A 23 5.46 2.39 -9.63
C GLY A 23 6.66 2.96 -8.87
N CYS A 24 6.70 2.73 -7.56
CA CYS A 24 7.75 3.27 -6.69
C CYS A 24 9.17 2.80 -7.07
N ASN A 25 9.28 1.58 -7.62
CA ASN A 25 10.56 0.98 -8.00
C ASN A 25 11.11 1.50 -9.34
N SER A 26 10.32 2.22 -10.13
CA SER A 26 10.81 2.89 -11.34
C SER A 26 11.78 4.04 -11.06
N GLY A 27 11.78 4.56 -9.82
CA GLY A 27 12.51 5.78 -9.48
C GLY A 27 11.84 7.06 -9.98
N GLU A 28 10.64 6.99 -10.58
CA GLU A 28 9.91 8.13 -11.12
C GLU A 28 8.73 8.57 -10.24
N CYS A 29 8.71 8.12 -8.98
CA CYS A 29 7.74 8.63 -8.01
C CYS A 29 7.97 10.14 -7.79
N PRO A 30 6.94 11.00 -7.96
CA PRO A 30 7.10 12.45 -7.82
C PRO A 30 7.68 12.87 -6.47
N ASP A 31 7.31 12.15 -5.40
CA ASP A 31 7.70 12.46 -4.02
C ASP A 31 8.99 11.75 -3.57
N LYS A 32 9.75 11.10 -4.48
CA LYS A 32 10.90 10.26 -4.12
C LYS A 32 11.98 10.96 -3.30
N GLU A 33 12.15 12.27 -3.48
CA GLU A 33 13.14 13.09 -2.79
C GLU A 33 12.72 13.44 -1.35
N TRP A 34 11.41 13.43 -1.08
CA TRP A 34 10.83 13.83 0.21
C TRP A 34 10.25 12.65 0.99
N CYS A 35 10.06 11.49 0.34
CA CYS A 35 9.53 10.28 0.96
C CYS A 35 10.46 9.75 2.07
N GLU A 36 10.06 9.95 3.32
CA GLU A 36 10.78 9.46 4.50
C GLU A 36 10.97 7.93 4.46
N ASN A 37 9.91 7.19 4.12
CA ASN A 37 9.94 5.73 4.05
C ASN A 37 10.97 5.23 3.03
N ARG A 38 11.12 5.90 1.88
CA ARG A 38 12.14 5.55 0.88
C ARG A 38 13.55 5.77 1.42
N LYS A 39 13.82 6.93 2.03
CA LYS A 39 15.14 7.21 2.63
C LYS A 39 15.48 6.16 3.70
N CYS A 40 14.52 5.85 4.56
CA CYS A 40 14.68 4.88 5.63
C CYS A 40 14.85 3.44 5.11
N SER A 41 14.09 3.00 4.10
CA SER A 41 14.22 1.66 3.55
C SER A 41 15.58 1.47 2.88
N LEU A 42 16.06 2.48 2.14
CA LEU A 42 17.37 2.47 1.51
C LEU A 42 18.50 2.44 2.54
N SER A 43 18.42 3.22 3.63
CA SER A 43 19.46 3.19 4.68
C SER A 43 19.50 1.88 5.46
N LYS A 44 18.38 1.14 5.49
CA LYS A 44 18.26 -0.19 6.09
C LYS A 44 18.52 -1.33 5.09
N SER A 45 18.80 -1.03 3.81
CA SER A 45 18.97 -2.02 2.74
C SER A 45 17.79 -2.99 2.59
N ILE A 46 16.56 -2.50 2.80
CA ILE A 46 15.32 -3.24 2.56
C ILE A 46 14.56 -2.64 1.39
N GLU A 47 13.79 -3.46 0.67
CA GLU A 47 13.01 -2.98 -0.46
C GLU A 47 11.75 -2.28 0.02
N HIS A 48 11.01 -2.90 0.93
CA HIS A 48 9.72 -2.41 1.38
C HIS A 48 9.62 -2.21 2.89
N CYS A 49 8.75 -1.31 3.35
CA CYS A 49 8.52 -1.12 4.79
C CYS A 49 7.99 -2.38 5.48
N TYR A 50 7.31 -3.28 4.77
CA TYR A 50 6.84 -4.55 5.36
C TYR A 50 7.96 -5.53 5.67
N GLU A 51 9.15 -5.37 5.11
CA GLU A 51 10.35 -6.15 5.47
C GLU A 51 11.02 -5.63 6.75
N CYS A 52 10.63 -4.44 7.23
CA CYS A 52 11.18 -3.91 8.47
C CYS A 52 10.59 -4.65 9.67
N GLU A 53 11.45 -5.13 10.58
CA GLU A 53 11.01 -5.87 11.79
C GLU A 53 10.31 -4.98 12.83
N GLU A 54 10.44 -3.66 12.73
CA GLU A 54 9.80 -2.71 13.66
C GLU A 54 8.29 -2.58 13.40
N GLU A 55 7.53 -2.30 14.47
CA GLU A 55 6.17 -1.75 14.40
C GLU A 55 6.24 -0.26 14.01
N CYS A 56 6.63 -0.01 12.76
CA CYS A 56 6.96 1.31 12.27
C CYS A 56 5.72 2.13 11.88
N ARG A 57 5.66 3.38 12.35
CA ARG A 57 4.65 4.39 11.99
C ARG A 57 5.25 5.62 11.29
N LYS A 58 6.49 5.54 10.80
CA LYS A 58 7.20 6.66 10.17
C LYS A 58 6.59 7.04 8.82
N GLY A 59 6.66 8.33 8.49
CA GLY A 59 6.22 8.88 7.21
C GLY A 59 4.78 8.50 6.86
N LEU A 60 4.60 7.88 5.69
CA LEU A 60 3.29 7.48 5.20
C LEU A 60 2.62 6.41 6.10
N LEU A 61 3.38 5.60 6.84
CA LEU A 61 2.84 4.59 7.75
C LEU A 61 2.09 5.19 8.96
N ALA A 62 2.14 6.51 9.16
CA ALA A 62 1.27 7.21 10.10
C ALA A 62 -0.20 7.19 9.64
N LYS A 63 -0.46 7.02 8.34
CA LYS A 63 -1.81 6.88 7.77
C LYS A 63 -2.25 5.42 7.77
N ILE A 64 -3.54 5.19 7.96
CA ILE A 64 -4.07 3.84 8.10
C ILE A 64 -3.91 2.99 6.84
N LYS A 65 -4.18 3.55 5.65
CA LYS A 65 -4.13 2.82 4.37
C LYS A 65 -2.77 2.17 4.09
N PRO A 66 -1.64 2.91 4.02
CA PRO A 66 -0.33 2.31 3.81
C PRO A 66 0.13 1.42 4.97
N TYR A 67 -0.27 1.74 6.20
CA TYR A 67 0.03 0.89 7.36
C TYR A 67 -0.71 -0.44 7.30
N GLY A 68 -2.00 -0.44 6.96
CA GLY A 68 -2.83 -1.64 6.84
C GLY A 68 -2.34 -2.57 5.75
N PHE A 69 -1.94 -2.04 4.59
CA PHE A 69 -1.30 -2.86 3.55
C PHE A 69 0.03 -3.45 4.04
N THR A 70 0.86 -2.65 4.72
CA THR A 70 2.12 -3.12 5.30
C THR A 70 1.89 -4.24 6.33
N ALA A 71 0.93 -4.07 7.23
CA ALA A 71 0.54 -5.05 8.24
C ALA A 71 -0.04 -6.31 7.60
N PHE A 72 -0.85 -6.17 6.55
CA PHE A 72 -1.38 -7.30 5.78
C PHE A 72 -0.25 -8.13 5.19
N VAL A 73 0.71 -7.51 4.51
CA VAL A 73 1.85 -8.23 3.90
C VAL A 73 2.67 -8.97 4.96
N LYS A 74 2.91 -8.34 6.12
CA LYS A 74 3.59 -9.02 7.24
C LYS A 74 2.85 -10.27 7.74
N LYS A 75 1.51 -10.25 7.72
CA LYS A 75 0.66 -11.32 8.25
C LYS A 75 0.38 -12.44 7.23
N TYR A 76 0.23 -12.08 5.96
CA TYR A 76 -0.28 -12.99 4.91
C TYR A 76 0.59 -13.07 3.65
N GLY A 77 1.57 -12.19 3.50
CA GLY A 77 2.45 -12.11 2.34
C GLY A 77 1.93 -11.20 1.23
N GLU A 78 2.86 -10.71 0.40
CA GLU A 78 2.56 -9.76 -0.68
C GLU A 78 1.69 -10.39 -1.77
N LYS A 79 1.95 -11.65 -2.12
CA LYS A 79 1.15 -12.38 -3.10
C LYS A 79 -0.34 -12.40 -2.71
N GLU A 80 -0.64 -12.70 -1.44
CA GLU A 80 -2.02 -12.74 -0.95
C GLU A 80 -2.67 -11.35 -0.97
N LEU A 81 -1.91 -10.29 -0.63
CA LEU A 81 -2.40 -8.92 -0.76
C LEU A 81 -2.78 -8.61 -2.20
N LEU A 82 -1.90 -8.90 -3.17
CA LEU A 82 -2.17 -8.63 -4.58
C LEU A 82 -3.36 -9.43 -5.11
N ASP A 83 -3.50 -10.70 -4.72
CA ASP A 83 -4.64 -11.55 -5.08
C ASP A 83 -5.96 -10.96 -4.52
N CYS A 84 -5.92 -10.43 -3.29
CA CYS A 84 -7.06 -9.73 -2.69
C CYS A 84 -7.39 -8.41 -3.39
N LEU A 85 -6.40 -7.56 -3.66
CA LEU A 85 -6.60 -6.26 -4.30
C LEU A 85 -7.16 -6.41 -5.72
N GLU A 86 -6.68 -7.39 -6.49
CA GLU A 86 -7.18 -7.71 -7.83
C GLU A 86 -8.66 -8.13 -7.80
N ARG A 87 -9.02 -9.04 -6.90
CA ARG A 87 -10.42 -9.46 -6.68
C ARG A 87 -11.29 -8.28 -6.24
N ASN A 88 -10.79 -7.46 -5.33
CA ASN A 88 -11.54 -6.34 -4.77
C ASN A 88 -11.83 -5.28 -5.84
N GLU A 89 -10.85 -4.98 -6.70
CA GLU A 89 -11.05 -4.08 -7.84
C GLU A 89 -12.11 -4.63 -8.79
N ALA A 90 -12.09 -5.94 -9.09
CA ALA A 90 -13.14 -6.60 -9.88
C ALA A 90 -14.53 -6.54 -9.24
N ASN A 91 -14.59 -6.46 -7.90
CA ASN A 91 -15.82 -6.27 -7.12
C ASN A 91 -16.23 -4.79 -6.97
N GLY A 92 -15.53 -3.85 -7.62
CA GLY A 92 -15.86 -2.43 -7.58
C GLY A 92 -15.38 -1.70 -6.31
N ILE A 93 -14.41 -2.27 -5.59
CA ILE A 93 -13.66 -1.54 -4.57
C ILE A 93 -12.69 -0.59 -5.26
N VAL A 94 -12.77 0.71 -4.93
CA VAL A 94 -12.08 1.79 -5.63
C VAL A 94 -10.95 2.34 -4.78
N TYR A 95 -9.73 2.37 -5.32
CA TYR A 95 -8.56 2.92 -4.63
C TYR A 95 -8.49 4.46 -4.63
N HIS A 96 -8.99 5.10 -5.69
CA HIS A 96 -9.10 6.54 -5.87
C HIS A 96 -10.50 6.91 -6.37
N ARG A 97 -11.33 7.43 -5.47
CA ARG A 97 -12.70 7.88 -5.73
C ARG A 97 -12.79 9.40 -5.84
N ASN A 98 -12.17 10.13 -4.92
CA ASN A 98 -12.19 11.59 -4.85
C ASN A 98 -10.76 12.11 -4.68
N GLY A 99 -10.07 12.34 -5.80
CA GLY A 99 -8.63 12.58 -5.78
C GLY A 99 -7.89 11.33 -5.30
N ILE A 100 -7.01 11.46 -4.30
CA ILE A 100 -6.17 10.34 -3.81
C ILE A 100 -6.84 9.43 -2.77
N THR A 101 -8.08 9.73 -2.36
CA THR A 101 -8.85 8.95 -1.38
C THR A 101 -9.82 8.01 -2.06
N GLY A 102 -10.04 6.83 -1.48
CA GLY A 102 -10.98 5.83 -1.95
C GLY A 102 -11.49 4.94 -0.83
N ASP A 103 -11.97 3.76 -1.20
CA ASP A 103 -12.66 2.83 -0.30
C ASP A 103 -11.72 2.23 0.77
N TYR A 104 -10.40 2.36 0.62
CA TYR A 104 -9.39 1.90 1.61
C TYR A 104 -8.97 2.99 2.62
N ASP A 105 -9.54 4.20 2.54
CA ASP A 105 -9.17 5.33 3.41
C ASP A 105 -10.16 5.56 4.57
N ASP A 106 -11.34 4.92 4.56
CA ASP A 106 -12.42 5.15 5.53
C ASP A 106 -12.39 4.13 6.67
N PHE A 107 -11.26 4.07 7.38
CA PHE A 107 -11.05 3.16 8.50
C PHE A 107 -10.29 3.86 9.64
N ASP A 108 -10.65 3.54 10.89
CA ASP A 108 -9.90 3.98 12.08
C ASP A 108 -9.12 2.83 12.75
N ASP A 109 -9.41 1.59 12.35
CA ASP A 109 -8.80 0.38 12.89
C ASP A 109 -8.14 -0.48 11.80
N VAL A 110 -6.94 -0.99 12.10
CA VAL A 110 -6.12 -1.72 11.13
C VAL A 110 -6.66 -3.12 10.86
N GLU A 111 -7.22 -3.80 11.86
CA GLU A 111 -7.75 -5.14 11.67
C GLU A 111 -9.03 -5.09 10.81
N THR A 112 -9.85 -4.05 11.00
CA THR A 112 -11.03 -3.78 10.15
C THR A 112 -10.62 -3.55 8.69
N LEU A 113 -9.56 -2.77 8.44
CA LEU A 113 -9.02 -2.59 7.09
C LEU A 113 -8.45 -3.91 6.53
N ILE A 114 -7.76 -4.71 7.35
CA ILE A 114 -7.25 -6.04 6.93
C ILE A 114 -8.40 -6.96 6.51
N ASP A 115 -9.47 -7.03 7.30
CA ASP A 115 -10.65 -7.84 6.98
C ASP A 115 -11.37 -7.33 5.73
N PHE A 116 -11.43 -6.01 5.54
CA PHE A 116 -11.94 -5.41 4.30
C PHE A 116 -11.10 -5.82 3.10
N ILE A 117 -9.77 -5.77 3.19
CA ILE A 117 -8.88 -6.23 2.11
C ILE A 117 -9.13 -7.71 1.80
N LYS A 118 -9.25 -8.57 2.82
CA LYS A 118 -9.49 -10.01 2.64
C LYS A 118 -10.84 -10.32 1.99
N THR A 119 -11.86 -9.53 2.26
CA THR A 119 -13.23 -9.86 1.85
C THR A 119 -13.70 -9.09 0.62
N GLY A 120 -13.23 -7.86 0.42
CA GLY A 120 -13.67 -6.97 -0.65
C GLY A 120 -15.16 -6.60 -0.55
N LYS A 121 -15.72 -6.61 0.66
CA LYS A 121 -17.14 -6.33 0.93
C LYS A 121 -17.28 -4.94 1.56
N LYS A 122 -18.13 -4.10 0.97
CA LYS A 122 -18.54 -2.81 1.53
C LYS A 122 -19.64 -2.99 2.57
#